data_AF-A0A3S1ALM4-F1
#
_entry.id   AF-A0A3S1ALM4-F1
#
_cell.length_a   1.000
_cell.length_b   1.000
_cell.length_c   1.000
_cell.angle_alpha   90.00
_cell.angle_beta   90.00
_cell.angle_gamma   90.00
#
_symmetry.space_group_name_H-M   'P 1'
#
loop_
_entity.id
_entity.type
_entity.pdbx_description
1 polymer ?
#
loop_
_entity_poly.entity_id
_entity_poly.type
_entity_poly.pdbx_seq_one_letter_code
_entity_poly.pdbx_strand_id
1 'polypeptide(L)'
;MRARALALRIIRQFARDRRTLALLFLAPLLVLTLMYFVFNGQEVKPDIGTVNYPEAWQEKLDQAGAHVHSYSSSAEAEVALRDGKLDALLTTEGNQPSLRLEGSDPSKSKAALLLIQQALQQEIRIDQTSSAFSAKLLVSYEHGEGKLTSFDSFGPVLVGFFSFFFVFLLAGVAFLREKTTGTMERLMATPIRRYEIVSGYLIGFGVFTILQATLIALYSIHVLGLYMDGSIWLVLLTNFLLSLVALTLGTLLSSFAGTEFQIIQFIPIVIVPQVFFSGLFNLDAMNPWLQKLSYVMPLYYGADAMRGIMLRGERFADIQLNIYVLLAFSIAFILLNIASLKKQRAF
;
A
#
# COMPACT_ATOMS: atom_id res chain seq x y z
N MET A 1 28.80 -10.63 25.44
CA MET A 1 28.15 -11.91 25.84
C MET A 1 26.71 -11.73 26.33
N ARG A 2 26.39 -10.68 27.12
CA ARG A 2 25.06 -10.50 27.75
C ARG A 2 23.92 -10.20 26.75
N ALA A 3 24.12 -9.28 25.81
CA ALA A 3 23.13 -8.98 24.77
C ALA A 3 22.78 -10.21 23.90
N ARG A 4 23.77 -11.05 23.58
CA ARG A 4 23.56 -12.30 22.83
C ARG A 4 22.70 -13.31 23.61
N ALA A 5 22.94 -13.45 24.91
CA ALA A 5 22.13 -14.34 25.76
C ALA A 5 20.67 -13.87 25.82
N LEU A 6 20.45 -12.55 25.94
CA LEU A 6 19.11 -11.96 25.89
C LEU A 6 18.44 -12.20 24.53
N ALA A 7 19.15 -11.97 23.42
CA ALA A 7 18.63 -12.22 22.08
C ALA A 7 18.22 -13.69 21.90
N LEU A 8 19.06 -14.65 22.33
CA LEU A 8 18.74 -16.07 22.26
C LEU A 8 17.52 -16.46 23.10
N ARG A 9 17.33 -15.84 24.27
CA ARG A 9 16.13 -16.03 25.10
C ARG A 9 14.89 -15.59 24.32
N ILE A 10 14.93 -14.39 23.75
CA ILE A 10 13.80 -13.82 22.99
C ILE A 10 13.47 -14.70 21.79
N ILE A 11 14.49 -15.13 21.04
CA ILE A 11 14.31 -16.03 19.90
C ILE A 11 13.58 -17.32 20.30
N ARG A 12 14.00 -17.96 21.39
CA ARG A 12 13.34 -19.19 21.87
C ARG A 12 11.91 -18.93 22.37
N GLN A 13 11.68 -17.79 23.03
CA GLN A 13 10.36 -17.41 23.52
C GLN A 13 9.39 -17.22 22.36
N PHE A 14 9.82 -16.49 21.32
CA PHE A 14 9.04 -16.23 20.13
C PHE A 14 8.79 -17.48 19.30
N ALA A 15 9.81 -18.30 19.08
CA ALA A 15 9.69 -19.55 18.34
C ALA A 15 8.66 -20.52 18.96
N ARG A 16 8.39 -20.39 20.26
CA ARG A 16 7.39 -21.21 20.98
C ARG A 16 6.01 -20.60 20.99
N ASP A 17 5.87 -19.30 20.73
CA ASP A 17 4.58 -18.62 20.70
C ASP A 17 3.97 -18.72 19.29
N ARG A 18 3.22 -19.80 19.07
CA ARG A 18 2.58 -20.09 17.77
C ARG A 18 1.63 -18.99 17.32
N ARG A 19 0.95 -18.31 18.25
CA ARG A 19 -0.02 -17.25 17.91
C ARG A 19 0.71 -16.03 17.37
N THR A 20 1.78 -15.65 18.06
CA THR A 20 2.68 -14.58 17.65
C THR A 20 3.32 -14.86 16.28
N LEU A 21 3.81 -16.08 16.05
CA LEU A 21 4.36 -16.46 14.74
C LEU A 21 3.29 -16.43 13.64
N ALA A 22 2.10 -16.96 13.90
CA ALA A 22 1.01 -16.93 12.93
C ALA A 22 0.60 -15.49 12.58
N LEU A 23 0.52 -14.60 13.57
CA LEU A 23 0.22 -13.19 13.36
C LEU A 23 1.31 -12.49 12.54
N LEU A 24 2.58 -12.78 12.83
CA LEU A 24 3.71 -12.14 12.14
C LEU A 24 3.85 -12.60 10.69
N PHE A 25 3.65 -13.89 10.42
CA PHE A 25 3.93 -14.47 9.11
C PHE A 25 2.67 -14.72 8.28
N LEU A 26 1.64 -15.36 8.84
CA LEU A 26 0.47 -15.80 8.07
C LEU A 26 -0.50 -14.65 7.78
N ALA A 27 -0.75 -13.77 8.77
CA ALA A 27 -1.69 -12.68 8.61
C ALA A 27 -1.32 -11.70 7.48
N PRO A 28 -0.07 -11.19 7.36
CA PRO A 28 0.29 -10.33 6.23
C PRO A 28 0.11 -11.01 4.86
N LEU A 29 0.43 -12.30 4.74
CA LEU A 29 0.25 -13.04 3.48
C LEU A 29 -1.24 -13.19 3.13
N LEU A 30 -2.08 -13.50 4.12
CA LEU A 30 -3.52 -13.58 3.93
C LEU A 30 -4.08 -12.23 3.46
N VAL A 31 -3.73 -11.14 4.15
CA VAL A 31 -4.24 -9.82 3.79
C VAL A 31 -3.74 -9.39 2.41
N LEU A 32 -2.46 -9.61 2.08
CA LEU A 32 -1.93 -9.33 0.74
C LEU A 32 -2.64 -10.15 -0.34
N THR A 33 -2.97 -11.41 -0.06
CA THR A 33 -3.73 -12.26 -1.00
C THR A 33 -5.14 -11.71 -1.20
N LEU A 34 -5.82 -11.27 -0.13
CA LEU A 34 -7.11 -10.60 -0.26
C LEU A 34 -6.99 -9.31 -1.08
N MET A 35 -5.97 -8.50 -0.83
CA MET A 35 -5.73 -7.28 -1.61
C MET A 35 -5.44 -7.60 -3.08
N TYR A 36 -4.69 -8.65 -3.37
CA TYR A 36 -4.48 -9.12 -4.73
C TYR A 36 -5.82 -9.41 -5.42
N PHE A 37 -6.73 -10.16 -4.81
CA PHE A 37 -8.04 -10.44 -5.38
C PHE A 37 -8.93 -9.20 -5.51
N VAL A 38 -8.81 -8.23 -4.59
CA VAL A 38 -9.56 -6.98 -4.64
C VAL A 38 -9.08 -6.09 -5.80
N PHE A 39 -7.77 -5.97 -6.01
CA PHE A 39 -7.20 -5.07 -7.03
C PHE A 39 -7.05 -5.71 -8.40
N ASN A 40 -6.96 -7.04 -8.48
CA ASN A 40 -6.87 -7.81 -9.72
C ASN A 40 -8.22 -8.46 -10.09
N GLY A 41 -9.32 -7.89 -9.58
CA GLY A 41 -10.69 -8.32 -9.87
C GLY A 41 -11.12 -7.99 -11.30
N GLN A 42 -12.38 -8.28 -11.63
CA GLN A 42 -12.93 -8.11 -12.98
C GLN A 42 -12.84 -6.66 -13.46
N GLU A 43 -12.57 -6.46 -14.75
CA GLU A 43 -12.62 -5.14 -15.39
C GLU A 43 -13.98 -4.48 -15.12
N VAL A 44 -13.94 -3.21 -14.73
CA VAL A 44 -15.15 -2.41 -14.52
C VAL A 44 -15.82 -2.20 -15.87
N LYS A 45 -16.84 -3.02 -16.17
CA LYS A 45 -17.70 -2.85 -17.34
C LYS A 45 -18.84 -1.92 -16.98
N PRO A 46 -18.84 -0.65 -17.43
CA PRO A 46 -19.90 0.27 -17.08
C PRO A 46 -21.20 -0.09 -17.81
N ASP A 47 -22.34 0.06 -17.12
CA ASP A 47 -23.66 -0.03 -17.72
C ASP A 47 -24.01 1.29 -18.41
N ILE A 48 -24.08 1.28 -19.75
CA ILE A 48 -24.33 2.47 -20.57
C ILE A 48 -25.72 2.36 -21.21
N GLY A 49 -26.62 3.28 -20.83
CA GLY A 49 -27.89 3.46 -21.51
C GLY A 49 -27.72 4.29 -22.78
N THR A 50 -28.37 3.88 -23.87
CA THR A 50 -28.45 4.67 -25.10
C THR A 50 -29.91 4.89 -25.50
N VAL A 51 -30.21 6.09 -26.02
CA VAL A 51 -31.55 6.44 -26.52
C VAL A 51 -31.43 6.87 -27.97
N ASN A 52 -32.10 6.17 -28.88
CA ASN A 52 -32.10 6.45 -30.33
C ASN A 52 -30.71 6.40 -31.01
N TYR A 53 -29.77 5.59 -30.49
CA TYR A 53 -28.49 5.35 -31.16
C TYR A 53 -28.53 4.10 -32.06
N PRO A 54 -27.85 4.09 -33.22
CA PRO A 54 -27.78 2.93 -34.11
C PRO A 54 -27.19 1.68 -33.43
N GLU A 55 -27.68 0.49 -33.77
CA GLU A 55 -27.20 -0.79 -33.22
C GLU A 55 -25.70 -1.00 -33.43
N ALA A 56 -25.16 -0.57 -34.58
CA ALA A 56 -23.72 -0.61 -34.88
C ALA A 56 -22.86 0.17 -33.88
N TRP A 57 -23.43 1.15 -33.18
CA TRP A 57 -22.74 1.92 -32.14
C TRP A 57 -22.80 1.21 -30.78
N GLN A 58 -23.93 0.55 -30.51
CA GLN A 58 -24.14 -0.26 -29.32
C GLN A 58 -23.21 -1.48 -29.33
N GLU A 59 -23.08 -2.18 -30.46
CA GLU A 59 -22.15 -3.31 -30.61
C GLU A 59 -20.69 -2.89 -30.42
N LYS A 60 -20.30 -1.68 -30.85
CA LYS A 60 -18.93 -1.17 -30.65
C LYS A 60 -18.65 -0.89 -29.18
N LEU A 61 -19.59 -0.32 -28.45
CA LEU A 61 -19.44 -0.10 -27.01
C LEU A 61 -19.41 -1.42 -26.24
N ASP A 62 -20.21 -2.41 -26.65
CA ASP A 62 -20.18 -3.75 -26.07
C ASP A 62 -18.84 -4.46 -26.33
N GLN A 63 -18.32 -4.37 -27.57
CA GLN A 63 -16.99 -4.85 -27.93
C GLN A 63 -15.86 -4.11 -27.22
N ALA A 64 -16.06 -2.83 -26.88
CA ALA A 64 -15.11 -2.03 -26.11
C ALA A 64 -15.19 -2.32 -24.60
N GLY A 65 -16.13 -3.16 -24.15
CA GLY A 65 -16.22 -3.64 -22.77
C GLY A 65 -17.26 -2.94 -21.89
N ALA A 66 -18.25 -2.24 -22.46
CA ALA A 66 -19.41 -1.71 -21.73
C ALA A 66 -20.62 -2.65 -21.81
N HIS A 67 -21.50 -2.62 -20.82
CA HIS A 67 -22.82 -3.27 -20.94
C HIS A 67 -23.83 -2.26 -21.47
N VAL A 68 -24.26 -2.43 -22.73
CA VAL A 68 -25.12 -1.43 -23.38
C VAL A 68 -26.59 -1.81 -23.25
N HIS A 69 -27.40 -0.88 -22.74
CA HIS A 69 -28.85 -1.03 -22.61
C HIS A 69 -29.54 -0.02 -23.54
N SER A 70 -30.35 -0.51 -24.48
CA SER A 70 -31.13 0.33 -25.39
C SER A 70 -32.47 0.69 -24.76
N TYR A 71 -32.79 1.99 -24.73
CA TYR A 71 -34.06 2.49 -24.21
C TYR A 71 -34.85 3.20 -25.32
N SER A 72 -36.13 2.86 -25.40
CA SER A 72 -37.08 3.45 -26.37
C SER A 72 -37.48 4.89 -26.03
N SER A 73 -37.36 5.27 -24.74
CA SER A 73 -37.80 6.57 -24.22
C SER A 73 -36.73 7.18 -23.33
N SER A 74 -36.44 8.46 -23.55
CA SER A 74 -35.51 9.23 -22.71
C SER A 74 -35.94 9.29 -21.25
N ALA A 75 -37.24 9.28 -20.97
CA ALA A 75 -37.75 9.34 -19.59
C ALA A 75 -37.49 8.04 -18.82
N GLU A 76 -37.58 6.89 -19.49
CA GLU A 76 -37.31 5.58 -18.87
C GLU A 76 -35.81 5.41 -18.58
N ALA A 77 -34.97 5.83 -19.53
CA ALA A 77 -33.52 5.80 -19.38
C ALA A 77 -33.03 6.73 -18.25
N GLU A 78 -33.66 7.91 -18.08
CA GLU A 78 -33.35 8.82 -16.98
C GLU A 78 -33.74 8.24 -15.61
N VAL A 79 -34.85 7.51 -15.52
CA VAL A 79 -35.23 6.80 -14.28
C VAL A 79 -34.24 5.69 -13.97
N ALA A 80 -33.82 4.92 -14.98
CA ALA A 80 -32.81 3.88 -14.80
C ALA A 80 -31.44 4.42 -14.35
N LEU A 81 -31.04 5.61 -14.85
CA LEU A 81 -29.84 6.31 -14.39
C LEU A 81 -29.99 6.79 -12.93
N ARG A 82 -31.15 7.34 -12.55
CA ARG A 82 -31.42 7.80 -11.18
C ARG A 82 -31.50 6.65 -10.17
N ASP A 83 -32.00 5.49 -10.58
CA ASP A 83 -32.09 4.28 -9.76
C ASP A 83 -30.73 3.54 -9.65
N GLY A 84 -29.67 4.03 -10.30
CA GLY A 84 -28.34 3.43 -10.27
C GLY A 84 -28.22 2.12 -11.07
N LYS A 85 -29.16 1.87 -12.00
CA LYS A 85 -29.10 0.72 -12.92
C LYS A 85 -28.20 0.99 -14.13
N LEU A 86 -27.94 2.25 -14.42
CA LEU A 86 -27.02 2.70 -15.45
C LEU A 86 -25.95 3.56 -14.80
N ASP A 87 -24.72 3.43 -15.25
CA ASP A 87 -23.59 4.25 -14.81
C ASP A 87 -23.46 5.51 -15.70
N ALA A 88 -23.90 5.40 -16.96
CA ALA A 88 -23.93 6.48 -17.93
C ALA A 88 -25.15 6.40 -18.84
N LEU A 89 -25.65 7.55 -19.27
CA LEU A 89 -26.73 7.71 -20.24
C LEU A 89 -26.26 8.60 -21.38
N LEU A 90 -26.24 8.04 -22.59
CA LEU A 90 -25.98 8.78 -23.80
C LEU A 90 -27.30 9.06 -24.52
N THR A 91 -27.61 10.35 -24.63
CA THR A 91 -28.76 10.87 -25.36
C THR A 91 -28.30 11.79 -26.49
N THR A 92 -29.23 12.20 -27.35
CA THR A 92 -29.00 13.20 -28.39
C THR A 92 -29.93 14.37 -28.12
N GLU A 93 -29.37 15.46 -27.58
CA GLU A 93 -30.11 16.72 -27.41
C GLU A 93 -29.92 17.58 -28.67
N GLY A 94 -30.91 17.58 -29.56
CA GLY A 94 -30.84 18.27 -30.86
C GLY A 94 -30.01 17.50 -31.89
N ASN A 95 -28.81 18.01 -32.23
CA ASN A 95 -27.84 17.39 -33.15
C ASN A 95 -26.46 17.18 -32.49
N GLN A 96 -26.41 17.19 -31.15
CA GLN A 96 -25.16 16.98 -30.39
C GLN A 96 -25.33 15.79 -29.44
N PRO A 97 -24.32 14.91 -29.32
CA PRO A 97 -24.32 13.85 -28.33
C PRO A 97 -24.21 14.46 -26.93
N SER A 98 -25.14 14.10 -26.04
CA SER A 98 -25.16 14.53 -24.64
C SER A 98 -24.96 13.32 -23.73
N LEU A 99 -23.96 13.39 -22.87
CA LEU A 99 -23.63 12.34 -21.91
C LEU A 99 -24.00 12.81 -20.49
N ARG A 100 -24.83 12.02 -19.80
CA ARG A 100 -25.10 12.17 -18.37
C ARG A 100 -24.53 10.97 -17.63
N LEU A 101 -23.86 11.22 -16.53
CA LEU A 101 -23.29 10.18 -15.67
C LEU A 101 -24.10 10.11 -14.39
N GLU A 102 -24.23 8.92 -13.82
CA GLU A 102 -24.85 8.76 -12.50
C GLU A 102 -23.96 9.41 -11.43
N GLY A 103 -22.64 9.20 -11.52
CA GLY A 103 -21.62 10.01 -10.84
C GLY A 103 -21.30 9.61 -9.39
N SER A 104 -21.94 8.61 -8.80
CA SER A 104 -21.65 8.13 -7.45
C SER A 104 -20.37 7.28 -7.38
N ASP A 105 -20.04 6.57 -8.46
CA ASP A 105 -18.80 5.83 -8.63
C ASP A 105 -17.89 6.52 -9.68
N PRO A 106 -16.83 7.23 -9.25
CA PRO A 106 -15.89 7.88 -10.15
C PRO A 106 -15.14 6.91 -11.07
N SER A 107 -14.93 5.66 -10.64
CA SER A 107 -14.21 4.66 -11.44
C SER A 107 -15.06 4.21 -12.62
N LYS A 108 -16.34 3.88 -12.37
CA LYS A 108 -17.30 3.55 -13.42
C LYS A 108 -17.58 4.73 -14.36
N SER A 109 -17.74 5.93 -13.79
CA SER A 109 -17.93 7.16 -14.56
C SER A 109 -16.76 7.45 -15.50
N LYS A 110 -15.52 7.26 -15.01
CA LYS A 110 -14.31 7.43 -15.84
C LYS A 110 -14.18 6.34 -16.90
N ALA A 111 -14.51 5.09 -16.57
CA ALA A 111 -14.54 4.00 -17.54
C ALA A 111 -15.56 4.29 -18.66
N ALA A 112 -16.79 4.68 -18.31
CA ALA A 112 -17.83 5.03 -19.28
C ALA A 112 -17.42 6.21 -20.17
N LEU A 113 -16.87 7.29 -19.59
CA LEU A 113 -16.35 8.43 -20.33
C LEU A 113 -15.27 8.03 -21.33
N LEU A 114 -14.32 7.18 -20.92
CA LEU A 114 -13.20 6.78 -21.76
C LEU A 114 -13.66 5.89 -22.93
N LEU A 115 -14.58 4.96 -22.68
CA LEU A 115 -15.17 4.11 -23.72
C LEU A 115 -15.99 4.93 -24.73
N ILE A 116 -16.83 5.85 -24.25
CA ILE A 116 -17.64 6.73 -25.11
C ILE A 116 -16.72 7.67 -25.93
N GLN A 117 -15.68 8.24 -25.32
CA GLN A 117 -14.73 9.09 -26.02
C GLN A 117 -13.98 8.31 -27.12
N GLN A 118 -13.56 7.07 -26.84
CA GLN A 118 -12.92 6.21 -27.83
C GLN A 118 -13.87 5.87 -29.00
N ALA A 119 -15.14 5.57 -28.70
CA ALA A 119 -16.15 5.29 -29.71
C ALA A 119 -16.42 6.51 -30.61
N LEU A 120 -16.57 7.71 -30.02
CA LEU A 120 -16.81 8.96 -30.76
C LEU A 120 -15.60 9.38 -31.62
N GLN A 121 -14.37 9.20 -31.14
CA GLN A 121 -13.16 9.53 -31.91
C GLN A 121 -13.00 8.67 -33.18
N GLN A 122 -13.53 7.45 -33.19
CA GLN A 122 -13.49 6.58 -34.37
C GLN A 122 -14.48 7.00 -35.45
N GLU A 123 -15.62 7.61 -35.12
CA GLU A 123 -16.58 8.12 -36.11
C GLU A 123 -16.10 9.40 -36.80
N ILE A 124 -15.43 10.30 -36.09
CA ILE A 124 -14.88 11.54 -36.66
C ILE A 124 -13.85 11.25 -37.78
N ARG A 125 -13.24 10.05 -37.78
CA ARG A 125 -12.32 9.61 -38.84
C ARG A 125 -13.00 9.21 -40.15
N ILE A 126 -14.30 8.93 -40.16
CA ILE A 126 -15.00 8.36 -41.33
C ILE A 126 -15.52 9.46 -42.28
N ASP A 127 -15.75 10.69 -41.78
CA ASP A 127 -16.47 11.74 -42.53
C ASP A 127 -15.62 12.92 -43.04
N GLN A 128 -14.28 12.85 -43.00
CA GLN A 128 -13.43 13.91 -43.57
C GLN A 128 -12.38 13.40 -44.55
N THR A 129 -12.60 13.75 -45.82
CA THR A 129 -11.68 13.76 -46.97
C THR A 129 -10.52 14.75 -46.78
N SER A 130 -9.83 14.69 -45.64
CA SER A 130 -8.63 15.51 -45.35
C SER A 130 -7.61 14.65 -44.61
N SER A 131 -6.64 14.14 -45.36
CA SER A 131 -5.46 13.47 -44.85
C SER A 131 -4.64 14.40 -43.94
N ALA A 132 -4.70 14.20 -42.64
CA ALA A 132 -3.58 14.44 -41.72
C ALA A 132 -3.84 13.74 -40.38
N PHE A 133 -2.95 12.83 -39.99
CA PHE A 133 -2.97 12.12 -38.70
C PHE A 133 -3.92 10.91 -38.55
N SER A 134 -3.90 9.99 -39.52
CA SER A 134 -4.06 8.55 -39.22
C SER A 134 -2.72 7.93 -38.80
N ALA A 135 -1.96 8.60 -37.93
CA ALA A 135 -0.82 7.96 -37.31
C ALA A 135 -1.38 6.92 -36.32
N LYS A 136 -1.07 5.64 -36.52
CA LYS A 136 -1.13 4.67 -35.43
C LYS A 136 -0.25 5.26 -34.32
N LEU A 137 -0.86 5.78 -33.26
CA LEU A 137 -0.12 6.22 -32.09
C LEU A 137 0.64 5.00 -31.57
N LEU A 138 1.95 4.98 -31.79
CA LEU A 138 2.83 3.99 -31.21
C LEU A 138 2.94 4.34 -29.72
N VAL A 139 2.10 3.70 -28.91
CA VAL A 139 2.16 3.81 -27.46
C VAL A 139 3.32 2.93 -26.99
N SER A 140 4.48 3.54 -26.76
CA SER A 140 5.62 2.92 -26.10
C SER A 140 5.58 3.25 -24.61
N TYR A 141 5.63 2.23 -23.76
CA TYR A 141 5.72 2.40 -22.31
C TYR A 141 7.18 2.50 -21.88
N GLU A 142 7.50 3.48 -21.02
CA GLU A 142 8.86 3.65 -20.49
C GLU A 142 9.12 2.69 -19.31
N HIS A 143 8.11 2.40 -18.50
CA HIS A 143 8.19 1.53 -17.32
C HIS A 143 6.95 0.64 -17.23
N GLY A 144 7.17 -0.66 -17.01
CA GLY A 144 6.13 -1.67 -17.06
C GLY A 144 5.61 -1.90 -18.48
N GLU A 145 5.54 -3.16 -18.90
CA GLU A 145 4.84 -3.49 -20.14
C GLU A 145 3.35 -3.12 -20.00
N GLY A 146 2.61 -2.99 -21.11
CA GLY A 146 1.16 -2.70 -21.13
C GLY A 146 0.25 -3.76 -20.47
N LYS A 147 0.81 -4.57 -19.56
CA LYS A 147 0.19 -5.63 -18.75
C LYS A 147 0.25 -5.35 -17.23
N LEU A 148 0.73 -4.18 -16.80
CA LEU A 148 0.68 -3.83 -15.37
C LEU A 148 -0.77 -3.84 -14.87
N THR A 149 -1.02 -4.62 -13.83
CA THR A 149 -2.31 -4.66 -13.14
C THR A 149 -2.42 -3.49 -12.15
N SER A 150 -3.64 -3.19 -11.70
CA SER A 150 -3.83 -2.24 -10.59
C SER A 150 -3.08 -2.69 -9.33
N PHE A 151 -2.97 -4.00 -9.11
CA PHE A 151 -2.20 -4.55 -8.00
C PHE A 151 -0.70 -4.26 -8.12
N ASP A 152 -0.12 -4.27 -9.33
CA ASP A 152 1.29 -3.93 -9.52
C ASP A 152 1.58 -2.46 -9.14
N SER A 153 0.62 -1.57 -9.37
CA SER A 153 0.76 -0.14 -9.04
C SER A 153 0.82 0.13 -7.53
N PHE A 154 0.04 -0.60 -6.73
CA PHE A 154 -0.05 -0.40 -5.27
C PHE A 154 0.72 -1.43 -4.45
N GLY A 155 0.98 -2.59 -5.02
CA GLY A 155 1.58 -3.75 -4.38
C GLY A 155 2.90 -3.46 -3.67
N PRO A 156 3.87 -2.76 -4.30
CA PRO A 156 5.12 -2.38 -3.63
C PRO A 156 4.88 -1.63 -2.31
N VAL A 157 3.90 -0.71 -2.30
CA VAL A 157 3.54 0.04 -1.10
C VAL A 157 2.90 -0.86 -0.05
N LEU A 158 2.02 -1.77 -0.46
CA LEU A 158 1.36 -2.73 0.43
C LEU A 158 2.36 -3.69 1.09
N VAL A 159 3.36 -4.18 0.35
CA VAL A 159 4.45 -5.01 0.90
C VAL A 159 5.11 -4.30 2.09
N GLY A 160 5.41 -3.02 1.94
CA GLY A 160 6.12 -2.24 2.95
C GLY A 160 5.21 -1.91 4.13
N PHE A 161 3.99 -1.51 3.83
CA PHE A 161 2.96 -1.23 4.82
C PHE A 161 2.70 -2.43 5.72
N PHE A 162 2.42 -3.60 5.15
CA PHE A 162 2.13 -4.79 5.96
C PHE A 162 3.37 -5.29 6.69
N SER A 163 4.55 -5.19 6.07
CA SER A 163 5.80 -5.52 6.77
C SER A 163 5.99 -4.63 8.00
N PHE A 164 5.81 -3.31 7.84
CA PHE A 164 5.87 -2.32 8.91
C PHE A 164 4.79 -2.56 9.97
N PHE A 165 3.52 -2.67 9.58
CA PHE A 165 2.39 -2.77 10.48
C PHE A 165 2.47 -3.97 11.42
N PHE A 166 2.72 -5.17 10.88
CA PHE A 166 2.78 -6.38 11.69
C PHE A 166 3.99 -6.40 12.62
N VAL A 167 5.14 -5.88 12.17
CA VAL A 167 6.33 -5.78 13.04
C VAL A 167 6.12 -4.73 14.13
N PHE A 168 5.53 -3.58 13.81
CA PHE A 168 5.17 -2.55 14.79
C PHE A 168 4.23 -3.09 15.88
N LEU A 169 3.12 -3.70 15.47
CA LEU A 169 2.11 -4.26 16.38
C LEU A 169 2.76 -5.27 17.32
N LEU A 170 3.53 -6.17 16.73
CA LEU A 170 4.11 -7.27 17.46
C LEU A 170 5.22 -6.81 18.42
N ALA A 171 6.11 -5.94 17.97
CA ALA A 171 7.15 -5.35 18.79
C ALA A 171 6.55 -4.59 19.98
N GLY A 172 5.49 -3.81 19.75
CA GLY A 172 4.80 -3.05 20.78
C GLY A 172 4.21 -3.95 21.86
N VAL A 173 3.45 -4.97 21.47
CA VAL A 173 2.82 -5.91 22.42
C VAL A 173 3.86 -6.78 23.13
N ALA A 174 4.83 -7.33 22.41
CA ALA A 174 5.83 -8.22 22.97
C ALA A 174 6.72 -7.51 24.00
N PHE A 175 7.15 -6.28 23.72
CA PHE A 175 7.96 -5.51 24.67
C PHE A 175 7.14 -5.02 25.85
N LEU A 176 5.88 -4.62 25.63
CA LEU A 176 4.97 -4.29 26.73
C LEU A 176 4.79 -5.49 27.67
N ARG A 177 4.63 -6.70 27.13
CA ARG A 177 4.50 -7.92 27.92
C ARG A 177 5.75 -8.18 28.79
N GLU A 178 6.95 -7.91 28.28
CA GLU A 178 8.17 -8.03 29.10
C GLU A 178 8.20 -7.01 30.25
N LYS A 179 7.61 -5.83 30.05
CA LYS A 179 7.43 -4.80 31.09
C LYS A 179 6.38 -5.23 32.11
N THR A 180 5.17 -5.60 31.69
CA THR A 180 4.05 -5.92 32.58
C THR A 180 4.24 -7.24 33.34
N THR A 181 5.02 -8.18 32.81
CA THR A 181 5.37 -9.43 33.51
C THR A 181 6.54 -9.31 34.49
N GLY A 182 7.06 -8.09 34.71
CA GLY A 182 8.19 -7.83 35.61
C GLY A 182 9.51 -8.44 35.13
N THR A 183 9.59 -8.89 33.88
CA THR A 183 10.83 -9.47 33.34
C THR A 183 11.86 -8.39 33.04
N MET A 184 11.39 -7.24 32.55
CA MET A 184 12.23 -6.07 32.35
C MET A 184 12.83 -5.54 33.67
N GLU A 185 12.04 -5.51 34.74
CA GLU A 185 12.48 -5.09 36.08
C GLU A 185 13.58 -6.01 36.62
N ARG A 186 13.38 -7.32 36.52
CA ARG A 186 14.39 -8.32 36.90
C ARG A 186 15.67 -8.17 36.10
N LEU A 187 15.59 -7.92 34.79
CA LEU A 187 16.77 -7.66 33.96
C LEU A 187 17.50 -6.39 34.42
N MET A 188 16.77 -5.31 34.74
CA MET A 188 17.37 -4.05 35.19
C MET A 188 18.03 -4.11 36.57
N ALA A 189 17.70 -5.12 37.39
CA ALA A 189 18.35 -5.42 38.66
C ALA A 189 19.68 -6.20 38.50
N THR A 190 19.92 -6.79 37.32
CA THR A 190 21.21 -7.42 36.99
C THR A 190 22.21 -6.38 36.48
N PRO A 191 23.53 -6.66 36.44
CA PRO A 191 24.54 -5.72 35.94
C PRO A 191 24.53 -5.52 34.41
N ILE A 192 23.38 -5.68 33.75
CA ILE A 192 23.21 -5.44 32.31
C ILE A 192 22.95 -3.95 32.05
N ARG A 193 23.64 -3.39 31.05
CA ARG A 193 23.47 -1.98 30.68
C ARG A 193 22.24 -1.82 29.77
N ARG A 194 21.59 -0.65 29.80
CA ARG A 194 20.35 -0.39 29.02
C ARG A 194 20.53 -0.57 27.51
N TYR A 195 21.65 -0.12 26.96
CA TYR A 195 21.94 -0.33 25.54
C TYR A 195 22.12 -1.81 25.21
N GLU A 196 22.59 -2.65 26.14
CA GLU A 196 22.69 -4.11 25.94
C GLU A 196 21.30 -4.76 25.95
N ILE A 197 20.38 -4.23 26.78
CA ILE A 197 18.97 -4.66 26.79
C ILE A 197 18.34 -4.34 25.43
N VAL A 198 18.37 -3.06 25.02
CA VAL A 198 17.79 -2.61 23.74
C VAL A 198 18.41 -3.37 22.57
N SER A 199 19.74 -3.49 22.51
CA SER A 199 20.42 -4.24 21.44
C SER A 199 20.05 -5.72 21.45
N GLY A 200 19.91 -6.35 22.62
CA GLY A 200 19.48 -7.75 22.73
C GLY A 200 18.06 -7.96 22.21
N TYR A 201 17.14 -7.02 22.48
CA TYR A 201 15.79 -7.04 21.90
C TYR A 201 15.79 -6.82 20.39
N LEU A 202 16.58 -5.85 19.90
CA LEU A 202 16.68 -5.60 18.46
C LEU A 202 17.26 -6.78 17.71
N ILE A 203 18.30 -7.43 18.24
CA ILE A 203 18.86 -8.64 17.61
C ILE A 203 17.86 -9.81 17.71
N GLY A 204 17.21 -9.99 18.86
CA GLY A 204 16.26 -11.08 19.10
C GLY A 204 15.04 -11.01 18.18
N PHE A 205 14.39 -9.85 18.11
CA PHE A 205 13.27 -9.61 17.21
C PHE A 205 13.71 -9.43 15.75
N GLY A 206 14.87 -8.82 15.53
CA GLY A 206 15.41 -8.53 14.20
C GLY A 206 15.57 -9.77 13.33
N VAL A 207 15.88 -10.93 13.91
CA VAL A 207 15.88 -12.21 13.16
C VAL A 207 14.50 -12.49 12.55
N PHE A 208 13.43 -12.34 13.33
CA PHE A 208 12.06 -12.55 12.82
C PHE A 208 11.65 -11.45 11.86
N THR A 209 12.11 -10.22 12.08
CA THR A 209 11.90 -9.10 11.16
C THR A 209 12.52 -9.37 9.79
N ILE A 210 13.75 -9.90 9.73
CA ILE A 210 14.41 -10.30 8.46
C ILE A 210 13.64 -11.42 7.79
N LEU A 211 13.28 -12.47 8.54
CA LEU A 211 12.53 -13.59 8.00
C LEU A 211 11.17 -13.16 7.45
N GLN A 212 10.48 -12.27 8.15
CA GLN A 212 9.17 -11.77 7.76
C GLN A 212 9.27 -10.84 6.55
N ALA A 213 10.21 -9.90 6.54
CA ALA A 213 10.45 -9.04 5.40
C ALA A 213 10.78 -9.84 4.14
N THR A 214 11.58 -10.90 4.29
CA THR A 214 11.92 -11.83 3.20
C THR A 214 10.72 -12.61 2.73
N LEU A 215 9.94 -13.20 3.65
CA LEU A 215 8.75 -13.97 3.32
C LEU A 215 7.73 -13.14 2.56
N ILE A 216 7.42 -11.93 3.05
CA ILE A 216 6.42 -11.04 2.44
C ILE A 216 6.86 -10.61 1.04
N ALA A 217 8.13 -10.20 0.88
CA ALA A 217 8.65 -9.80 -0.43
C ALA A 217 8.63 -10.97 -1.43
N LEU A 218 9.16 -12.13 -1.05
CA LEU A 218 9.21 -13.30 -1.93
C LEU A 218 7.82 -13.80 -2.31
N TYR A 219 6.89 -13.87 -1.35
CA TYR A 219 5.52 -14.26 -1.61
C TYR A 219 4.82 -13.30 -2.58
N SER A 220 4.98 -11.99 -2.38
CA SER A 220 4.34 -10.99 -3.23
C SER A 220 4.87 -11.06 -4.67
N ILE A 221 6.17 -11.23 -4.84
CA ILE A 221 6.79 -11.32 -6.17
C ILE A 221 6.49 -12.66 -6.86
N HIS A 222 6.70 -13.79 -6.18
CA HIS A 222 6.67 -15.11 -6.83
C HIS A 222 5.30 -15.80 -6.78
N VAL A 223 4.48 -15.52 -5.77
CA VAL A 223 3.17 -16.16 -5.60
C VAL A 223 2.05 -15.26 -6.10
N LEU A 224 2.07 -13.97 -5.72
CA LEU A 224 1.07 -13.01 -6.21
C LEU A 224 1.42 -12.42 -7.58
N GLY A 225 2.62 -12.70 -8.09
CA GLY A 225 3.05 -12.27 -9.43
C GLY A 225 3.32 -10.78 -9.55
N LEU A 226 3.66 -10.11 -8.43
CA LEU A 226 3.91 -8.68 -8.41
C LEU A 226 5.13 -8.32 -9.27
N TYR A 227 4.95 -7.37 -10.19
CA TYR A 227 5.98 -6.93 -11.12
C TYR A 227 7.24 -6.40 -10.39
N MET A 228 8.41 -6.86 -10.83
CA MET A 228 9.70 -6.41 -10.29
C MET A 228 10.75 -6.34 -11.39
N ASP A 229 11.16 -5.13 -11.74
CA ASP A 229 12.23 -4.88 -12.70
C ASP A 229 13.61 -4.77 -12.04
N GLY A 230 13.67 -4.13 -10.87
CA GLY A 230 14.91 -3.89 -10.14
C GLY A 230 15.46 -5.08 -9.36
N SER A 231 16.49 -4.81 -8.55
CA SER A 231 17.16 -5.84 -7.75
C SER A 231 16.34 -6.27 -6.53
N ILE A 232 16.07 -7.57 -6.42
CA ILE A 232 15.41 -8.17 -5.25
C ILE A 232 16.13 -7.88 -3.94
N TRP A 233 17.46 -7.75 -3.97
CA TRP A 233 18.24 -7.44 -2.77
C TRP A 233 17.96 -6.04 -2.23
N LEU A 234 17.67 -5.08 -3.11
CA LEU A 234 17.27 -3.74 -2.70
C LEU A 234 15.86 -3.73 -2.11
N VAL A 235 14.94 -4.55 -2.65
CA VAL A 235 13.61 -4.75 -2.05
C VAL A 235 13.74 -5.33 -0.65
N LEU A 236 14.54 -6.39 -0.48
CA LEU A 236 14.78 -7.02 0.81
C LEU A 236 15.43 -6.07 1.82
N LEU A 237 16.45 -5.31 1.38
CA LEU A 237 17.12 -4.32 2.22
C LEU A 237 16.17 -3.21 2.68
N THR A 238 15.44 -2.59 1.75
CA THR A 238 14.48 -1.52 2.03
C THR A 238 13.39 -2.03 2.98
N ASN A 239 12.83 -3.21 2.69
CA ASN A 239 11.77 -3.79 3.52
C ASN A 239 12.28 -4.15 4.93
N PHE A 240 13.50 -4.71 5.04
CA PHE A 240 14.13 -4.95 6.33
C PHE A 240 14.35 -3.66 7.13
N LEU A 241 14.88 -2.60 6.51
CA LEU A 241 15.10 -1.33 7.18
C LEU A 241 13.79 -0.69 7.63
N LEU A 242 12.76 -0.73 6.77
CA LEU A 242 11.43 -0.26 7.12
C LEU A 242 10.85 -1.03 8.32
N SER A 243 10.99 -2.35 8.33
CA SER A 243 10.55 -3.17 9.45
C SER A 243 11.43 -2.99 10.71
N LEU A 244 12.70 -2.61 10.57
CA LEU A 244 13.56 -2.24 11.70
C LEU A 244 13.10 -0.90 12.31
N VAL A 245 12.67 0.06 11.49
CA VAL A 245 12.03 1.29 11.98
C VAL A 245 10.73 0.93 12.73
N ALA A 246 9.91 0.05 12.18
CA ALA A 246 8.69 -0.42 12.82
C ALA A 246 8.96 -1.06 14.19
N LEU A 247 9.98 -1.93 14.27
CA LEU A 247 10.41 -2.59 15.49
C LEU A 247 10.81 -1.56 16.55
N THR A 248 11.70 -0.62 16.19
CA THR A 248 12.21 0.39 17.13
C THR A 248 11.13 1.39 17.56
N LEU A 249 10.19 1.74 16.69
CA LEU A 249 9.04 2.57 17.00
C LEU A 249 8.04 1.85 17.90
N GLY A 250 7.73 0.59 17.60
CA GLY A 250 6.82 -0.24 18.41
C GLY A 250 7.35 -0.42 19.84
N THR A 251 8.64 -0.74 19.99
CA THR A 251 9.27 -0.80 21.32
C THR A 251 9.26 0.55 22.02
N LEU A 252 9.49 1.66 21.29
CA LEU A 252 9.47 3.01 21.88
C LEU A 252 8.09 3.32 22.47
N LEU A 253 7.02 3.12 21.69
CA LEU A 253 5.66 3.42 22.15
C LEU A 253 5.20 2.50 23.27
N SER A 254 5.66 1.25 23.30
CA SER A 254 5.38 0.34 24.40
C SER A 254 5.93 0.82 25.75
N SER A 255 6.95 1.68 25.75
CA SER A 255 7.47 2.28 26.98
C SER A 255 6.44 3.20 27.66
N PHE A 256 5.55 3.81 26.87
CA PHE A 256 4.49 4.72 27.32
C PHE A 256 3.15 4.01 27.57
N ALA A 257 2.98 2.78 27.09
CA ALA A 257 1.79 1.97 27.34
C ALA A 257 1.86 1.24 28.69
N GLY A 258 0.69 1.06 29.30
CA GLY A 258 0.45 0.23 30.48
C GLY A 258 -0.32 -1.05 30.18
N THR A 259 -1.06 -1.14 29.07
CA THR A 259 -1.85 -2.32 28.69
C THR A 259 -1.77 -2.62 27.18
N GLU A 260 -1.98 -3.87 26.78
CA GLU A 260 -1.96 -4.26 25.36
C GLU A 260 -3.01 -3.49 24.55
N PHE A 261 -4.15 -3.17 25.19
CA PHE A 261 -5.19 -2.33 24.60
C PHE A 261 -4.69 -0.91 24.25
N GLN A 262 -3.81 -0.32 25.06
CA GLN A 262 -3.22 0.98 24.75
C GLN A 262 -2.28 0.93 23.53
N ILE A 263 -1.57 -0.19 23.30
CA ILE A 263 -0.79 -0.39 22.07
C ILE A 263 -1.72 -0.38 20.86
N ILE A 264 -2.86 -1.06 20.96
CA ILE A 264 -3.87 -1.09 19.89
C ILE A 264 -4.41 0.32 19.64
N GLN A 265 -4.62 1.13 20.68
CA GLN A 265 -5.04 2.54 20.53
C GLN A 265 -3.97 3.44 19.89
N PHE A 266 -2.68 3.09 19.95
CA PHE A 266 -1.65 3.82 19.22
C PHE A 266 -1.65 3.52 17.72
N ILE A 267 -2.23 2.40 17.27
CA ILE A 267 -2.34 2.05 15.85
C ILE A 267 -2.96 3.19 15.03
N PRO A 268 -4.17 3.69 15.32
CA PRO A 268 -4.76 4.76 14.51
C PRO A 268 -3.92 6.04 14.51
N ILE A 269 -3.20 6.35 15.59
CA ILE A 269 -2.39 7.57 15.69
C ILE A 269 -1.10 7.45 14.87
N VAL A 270 -0.54 6.24 14.77
CA VAL A 270 0.77 6.02 14.15
C VAL A 270 0.61 5.51 12.73
N ILE A 271 -0.17 4.45 12.55
CA ILE A 271 -0.27 3.68 11.31
C ILE A 271 -1.13 4.40 10.26
N VAL A 272 -2.27 4.98 10.65
CA VAL A 272 -3.17 5.62 9.68
C VAL A 272 -2.48 6.78 8.97
N PRO A 273 -1.81 7.73 9.66
CA PRO A 273 -1.04 8.77 8.97
C PRO A 273 0.01 8.20 8.01
N GLN A 274 0.74 7.15 8.42
CA GLN A 274 1.73 6.51 7.55
C GLN A 274 1.10 6.00 6.24
N VAL A 275 -0.09 5.39 6.30
CA VAL A 275 -0.81 4.90 5.12
C VAL A 275 -1.19 6.05 4.19
N PHE A 276 -1.76 7.13 4.73
CA PHE A 276 -2.13 8.31 3.93
C PHE A 276 -0.92 8.91 3.19
N PHE A 277 0.24 8.91 3.84
CA PHE A 277 1.48 9.46 3.29
C PHE A 277 2.39 8.43 2.61
N SER A 278 1.95 7.18 2.44
CA SER A 278 2.76 6.12 1.83
C SER A 278 2.83 6.16 0.30
N GLY A 279 2.09 7.06 -0.34
CA GLY A 279 1.97 7.11 -1.81
C GLY A 279 0.86 6.22 -2.39
N LEU A 280 0.05 5.56 -1.55
CA LEU A 280 -1.25 4.99 -1.97
C LEU A 280 -2.23 6.07 -2.43
N PHE A 281 -2.15 7.26 -1.84
CA PHE A 281 -2.89 8.44 -2.24
C PHE A 281 -1.98 9.39 -3.02
N ASN A 282 -2.55 10.15 -3.95
CA ASN A 282 -1.80 11.16 -4.68
C ASN A 282 -1.42 12.31 -3.75
N LEU A 283 -0.15 12.35 -3.35
CA LEU A 283 0.38 13.38 -2.45
C LEU A 283 0.44 14.77 -3.11
N ASP A 284 0.67 14.84 -4.42
CA ASP A 284 0.74 16.10 -5.16
C ASP A 284 -0.62 16.82 -5.20
N ALA A 285 -1.71 16.05 -5.11
CA ALA A 285 -3.06 16.58 -5.02
C ALA A 285 -3.43 17.12 -3.62
N MET A 286 -2.57 16.93 -2.61
CA MET A 286 -2.82 17.40 -1.25
C MET A 286 -2.39 18.86 -1.05
N ASN A 287 -2.97 19.52 -0.04
CA ASN A 287 -2.54 20.86 0.36
C ASN A 287 -1.03 20.87 0.73
N PRO A 288 -0.24 21.89 0.32
CA PRO A 288 1.20 21.95 0.56
C PRO A 288 1.67 21.72 2.01
N TRP A 289 0.88 22.12 3.03
CA TRP A 289 1.27 21.86 4.42
C TRP A 289 1.18 20.37 4.77
N LEU A 290 0.18 19.68 4.21
CA LEU A 290 -0.07 18.26 4.45
C LEU A 290 1.00 17.41 3.73
N GLN A 291 1.45 17.85 2.55
CA GLN A 291 2.58 17.24 1.85
C GLN A 291 3.85 17.21 2.71
N LYS A 292 4.14 18.27 3.46
CA LYS A 292 5.33 18.33 4.34
C LYS A 292 5.26 17.32 5.49
N LEU A 293 4.07 16.89 5.89
CA LEU A 293 3.90 15.89 6.95
C LEU A 293 4.37 14.50 6.50
N SER A 294 4.34 14.21 5.19
CA SER A 294 4.85 12.95 4.63
C SER A 294 6.30 12.69 4.99
N TYR A 295 7.15 13.73 5.03
CA TYR A 295 8.57 13.61 5.34
C TYR A 295 8.87 13.16 6.78
N VAL A 296 7.87 13.20 7.67
CA VAL A 296 7.98 12.72 9.06
C VAL A 296 7.56 11.24 9.17
N MET A 297 6.97 10.67 8.12
CA MET A 297 6.49 9.29 8.11
C MET A 297 7.55 8.36 7.52
N PRO A 298 8.09 7.39 8.27
CA PRO A 298 9.06 6.44 7.73
C PRO A 298 8.55 5.62 6.56
N LEU A 299 7.26 5.26 6.56
CA LEU A 299 6.65 4.47 5.48
C LEU A 299 6.68 5.19 4.14
N TYR A 300 6.69 6.54 4.12
CA TYR A 300 6.83 7.32 2.89
C TYR A 300 8.12 6.92 2.14
N TYR A 301 9.26 6.97 2.82
CA TYR A 301 10.57 6.64 2.21
C TYR A 301 10.68 5.16 1.83
N GLY A 302 10.14 4.25 2.64
CA GLY A 302 10.14 2.82 2.32
C GLY A 302 9.27 2.47 1.12
N ALA A 303 8.08 3.06 1.04
CA ALA A 303 7.14 2.86 -0.06
C ALA A 303 7.64 3.48 -1.37
N ASP A 304 8.20 4.69 -1.31
CA ASP A 304 8.82 5.37 -2.46
C ASP A 304 9.98 4.54 -3.04
N ALA A 305 10.92 4.11 -2.20
CA ALA A 305 12.02 3.24 -2.61
C ALA A 305 11.53 1.92 -3.21
N MET A 306 10.55 1.24 -2.60
CA MET A 306 10.06 0.00 -3.15
C MET A 306 9.34 0.18 -4.48
N ARG A 307 8.57 1.26 -4.65
CA ARG A 307 7.94 1.58 -5.94
C ARG A 307 9.00 1.86 -7.01
N GLY A 308 10.03 2.63 -6.68
CA GLY A 308 11.16 2.92 -7.57
C GLY A 308 11.88 1.65 -8.01
N ILE A 309 12.25 0.78 -7.07
CA ILE A 309 12.96 -0.48 -7.38
C ILE A 309 12.07 -1.41 -8.22
N MET A 310 10.82 -1.64 -7.79
CA MET A 310 9.97 -2.68 -8.38
C MET A 310 9.39 -2.25 -9.73
N LEU A 311 8.96 -1.00 -9.87
CA LEU A 311 8.30 -0.54 -11.10
C LEU A 311 9.24 0.14 -12.10
N ARG A 312 10.26 0.86 -11.61
CA ARG A 312 11.16 1.66 -12.47
C ARG A 312 12.56 1.08 -12.62
N GLY A 313 12.86 -0.03 -11.95
CA GLY A 313 14.20 -0.63 -12.01
C GLY A 313 15.28 0.22 -11.34
N GLU A 314 14.91 1.14 -10.44
CA GLU A 314 15.84 2.05 -9.79
C GLU A 314 16.95 1.30 -9.04
N ARG A 315 18.17 1.83 -9.11
CA ARG A 315 19.37 1.24 -8.52
C ARG A 315 19.63 1.88 -7.16
N PHE A 316 20.63 1.36 -6.44
CA PHE A 316 20.99 1.87 -5.11
C PHE A 316 21.24 3.39 -5.10
N ALA A 317 21.85 3.95 -6.16
CA ALA A 317 22.16 5.36 -6.25
C ALA A 317 20.91 6.26 -6.24
N ASP A 318 19.81 5.77 -6.78
CA ASP A 318 18.55 6.52 -6.91
C ASP A 318 17.79 6.52 -5.57
N ILE A 319 17.82 5.39 -4.86
CA ILE A 319 17.08 5.20 -3.59
C ILE A 319 17.89 5.48 -2.33
N GLN A 320 19.18 5.83 -2.43
CA GLN A 320 20.07 5.94 -1.27
C GLN A 320 19.57 6.91 -0.20
N LEU A 321 18.89 7.99 -0.60
CA LEU A 321 18.28 8.95 0.33
C LEU A 321 17.26 8.23 1.23
N ASN A 322 16.35 7.46 0.64
CA ASN A 322 15.33 6.70 1.34
C ASN A 322 15.97 5.72 2.34
N ILE A 323 17.02 5.02 1.92
CA ILE A 323 17.78 4.10 2.78
C ILE A 323 18.40 4.82 3.98
N TYR A 324 19.09 5.95 3.76
CA TYR A 324 19.73 6.70 4.84
C TYR A 324 18.72 7.31 5.80
N VAL A 325 17.58 7.79 5.30
CA VAL A 325 16.51 8.33 6.15
C VAL A 325 15.89 7.24 7.02
N LEU A 326 15.63 6.04 6.48
CA LEU A 326 15.14 4.90 7.27
C LEU A 326 16.14 4.47 8.34
N LEU A 327 17.44 4.47 8.02
CA LEU A 327 18.49 4.24 9.00
C LEU A 327 18.50 5.32 10.09
N ALA A 328 18.37 6.59 9.71
CA ALA A 328 18.31 7.71 10.65
C ALA A 328 17.11 7.59 11.60
N PHE A 329 15.92 7.24 11.09
CA PHE A 329 14.75 6.97 11.92
C PHE A 329 14.99 5.82 12.90
N SER A 330 15.55 4.71 12.41
CA SER A 330 15.87 3.55 13.26
C SER A 330 16.81 3.95 14.40
N ILE A 331 17.90 4.65 14.09
CA ILE A 331 18.88 5.12 15.09
C ILE A 331 18.22 6.09 16.07
N ALA A 332 17.43 7.05 15.59
CA ALA A 332 16.73 8.02 16.43
C ALA A 332 15.79 7.31 17.42
N PHE A 333 14.98 6.36 16.97
CA PHE A 333 14.10 5.59 17.85
C PHE A 333 14.87 4.69 18.82
N ILE A 334 16.01 4.11 18.43
CA ILE A 334 16.87 3.36 19.34
C ILE A 334 17.39 4.25 20.46
N LEU A 335 17.89 5.45 20.14
CA LEU A 335 18.37 6.42 21.13
C LEU A 335 17.25 6.85 22.07
N LEU A 336 16.04 7.10 21.55
CA LEU A 336 14.87 7.42 22.36
C LEU A 336 14.43 6.24 23.25
N ASN A 337 14.52 5.00 22.78
CA ASN A 337 14.25 3.81 23.61
C ASN A 337 15.22 3.75 24.80
N ILE A 338 16.51 3.96 24.56
CA ILE A 338 17.53 3.97 25.62
C ILE A 338 17.25 5.10 26.63
N ALA A 339 16.86 6.28 26.15
CA ALA A 339 16.50 7.42 26.99
C ALA A 339 15.22 7.18 27.81
N SER A 340 14.19 6.55 27.24
CA SER A 340 12.94 6.22 27.94
C SER A 340 13.19 5.30 29.15
N LEU A 341 14.05 4.30 28.99
CA LEU A 341 14.49 3.42 30.08
C LEU A 341 15.28 4.13 31.19
N LYS A 342 15.76 5.38 30.96
CA LYS A 342 16.40 6.19 32.01
C LYS A 342 15.40 6.74 33.02
N LYS A 343 14.22 7.16 32.55
CA LYS A 343 13.20 7.82 33.37
C LYS A 343 12.52 6.86 34.36
N GLN A 344 12.47 5.57 34.04
CA GLN A 344 11.80 4.54 34.85
C GLN A 344 12.56 4.12 36.13
N ARG A 345 13.77 4.65 36.40
CA ARG A 345 14.51 4.42 37.65
C ARG A 345 14.28 5.49 38.74
N ALA A 346 13.46 6.50 38.48
CA ALA A 346 13.27 7.62 39.40
C ALA A 346 12.19 7.39 40.49
N PHE A 347 11.83 6.13 40.75
CA PHE A 347 10.88 5.75 41.80
C PHE A 347 11.49 4.69 42.71
#